data_AF-A0A933B6N9-F1
#
_entry.id   AF-A0A933B6N9-F1
#
_cell.length_a   1.000
_cell.length_b   1.000
_cell.length_c   1.000
_cell.angle_alpha   90.00
_cell.angle_beta   90.00
_cell.angle_gamma   90.00
#
_symmetry.space_group_name_H-M   'P 1'
#
loop_
_entity.id
_entity.type
_entity.pdbx_description
1 polymer ?
#
loop_
_entity_poly.entity_id
_entity_poly.type
_entity_poly.pdbx_seq_one_letter_code
_entity_poly.pdbx_strand_id
1 'polypeptide(L)'
;MRWSAAFIPTLRETPKDAEAESHKLMLRAGLIRRLGSGAYSYLPLGVRVLQRVSAIIREEMTRAGAQECALPALHPIELWKKTGRDALLGDVLIRFKDRTGKEMALGPTHEEVITDLVTEIKSHRQLPLILYQIQTKFRDEPRPRGGVIRSKEFLMKDAYSFDVDEAGLARSYQAMYEAYQRIFARCGLSVLACEADSGVMGGSVSHEFMAPADIGEDTA
;
A
#
# COMPACT_ATOMS: atom_id res chain seq x y z
N MET A 1 25.58 -11.67 10.28
CA MET A 1 26.02 -11.84 8.89
C MET A 1 27.33 -11.10 8.73
N ARG A 2 28.38 -11.72 8.17
CA ARG A 2 29.66 -11.06 7.92
C ARG A 2 29.57 -10.22 6.65
N TRP A 3 30.25 -9.07 6.61
CA TRP A 3 30.24 -8.18 5.43
C TRP A 3 30.73 -8.89 4.16
N SER A 4 31.77 -9.71 4.27
CA SER A 4 32.36 -10.46 3.15
C SER A 4 31.41 -11.46 2.46
N ALA A 5 30.30 -11.82 3.11
CA ALA A 5 29.28 -12.72 2.56
C ALA A 5 27.96 -12.00 2.25
N ALA A 6 27.91 -10.67 2.42
CA ALA A 6 26.70 -9.88 2.23
C ALA A 6 26.67 -9.27 0.82
N PHE A 7 25.52 -9.34 0.15
CA PHE A 7 25.30 -8.60 -1.11
C PHE A 7 24.82 -7.17 -0.78
N ILE A 8 25.79 -6.25 -0.63
CA ILE A 8 25.56 -4.84 -0.32
C ILE A 8 26.38 -3.99 -1.30
N PRO A 9 25.93 -3.84 -2.56
CA PRO A 9 26.67 -3.10 -3.58
C PRO A 9 26.51 -1.60 -3.33
N THR A 10 27.39 -0.99 -2.54
CA THR A 10 27.36 0.46 -2.34
C THR A 10 27.80 1.21 -3.60
N LEU A 11 27.32 2.45 -3.78
CA LEU A 11 27.72 3.32 -4.89
C LEU A 11 28.52 4.51 -4.38
N ARG A 12 29.66 4.79 -5.03
CA ARG A 12 30.48 5.97 -4.75
C ARG A 12 29.81 7.26 -5.23
N GLU A 13 29.21 7.20 -6.41
CA GLU A 13 28.54 8.31 -7.07
C GLU A 13 27.03 8.10 -7.06
N THR A 14 26.31 9.21 -7.03
CA THR A 14 24.84 9.20 -7.05
C THR A 14 24.38 9.09 -8.51
N PRO A 15 23.47 8.16 -8.83
CA PRO A 15 22.87 8.11 -10.17
C PRO A 15 22.20 9.44 -10.52
N LYS A 16 22.40 9.90 -11.76
CA LYS A 16 21.95 11.23 -12.22
C LYS A 16 20.42 11.37 -12.27
N ASP A 17 19.70 10.25 -12.35
CA ASP A 17 18.24 10.18 -12.41
C ASP A 17 17.57 10.17 -11.01
N ALA A 18 18.35 10.24 -9.93
CA ALA A 18 17.83 10.32 -8.57
C ALA A 18 17.76 11.77 -8.08
N GLU A 19 16.57 12.34 -8.04
CA GLU A 19 16.33 13.72 -7.59
C GLU A 19 16.14 13.83 -6.06
N ALA A 20 15.23 13.03 -5.50
CA ALA A 20 14.92 13.01 -4.07
C ALA A 20 16.09 12.45 -3.24
N GLU A 21 16.39 13.08 -2.09
CA GLU A 21 17.52 12.69 -1.23
C GLU A 21 17.38 11.25 -0.70
N SER A 22 16.17 10.86 -0.30
CA SER A 22 15.86 9.48 0.09
C SER A 22 16.20 8.48 -1.03
N HIS A 23 15.82 8.79 -2.28
CA HIS A 23 16.12 7.95 -3.43
C HIS A 23 17.63 7.81 -3.66
N LYS A 24 18.38 8.92 -3.60
CA LYS A 24 19.85 8.93 -3.73
C LYS A 24 20.50 8.05 -2.66
N LEU A 25 20.11 8.23 -1.40
CA LEU A 25 20.67 7.49 -0.27
C LEU A 25 20.35 5.98 -0.35
N MET A 26 19.11 5.62 -0.70
CA MET A 26 18.72 4.21 -0.85
C MET A 26 19.49 3.50 -1.97
N LEU A 27 19.77 4.18 -3.08
CA LEU A 27 20.61 3.65 -4.15
C LEU A 27 22.06 3.48 -3.68
N ARG A 28 22.64 4.53 -3.08
CA ARG A 28 24.05 4.54 -2.63
C ARG A 28 24.33 3.51 -1.53
N ALA A 29 23.40 3.33 -0.61
CA ALA A 29 23.51 2.36 0.49
C ALA A 29 23.27 0.91 0.04
N GLY A 30 22.92 0.68 -1.24
CA GLY A 30 22.61 -0.66 -1.75
C GLY A 30 21.32 -1.23 -1.15
N LEU A 31 20.32 -0.39 -0.88
CA LEU A 31 18.99 -0.81 -0.40
C LEU A 31 18.07 -1.21 -1.55
N ILE A 32 18.14 -0.50 -2.68
CA ILE A 32 17.29 -0.72 -3.85
C ILE A 32 18.08 -0.63 -5.16
N ARG A 33 17.54 -1.22 -6.23
CA ARG A 33 18.00 -1.05 -7.62
C ARG A 33 16.82 -0.84 -8.54
N ARG A 34 16.96 0.10 -9.47
CA ARG A 34 15.95 0.33 -10.51
C ARG A 34 16.00 -0.81 -11.51
N LEU A 35 14.87 -1.50 -11.71
CA LEU A 35 14.70 -2.51 -12.75
C LEU A 35 14.07 -1.92 -14.01
N GLY A 36 13.15 -0.97 -13.82
CA GLY A 36 12.44 -0.27 -14.89
C GLY A 36 11.88 1.07 -14.40
N SER A 37 11.09 1.75 -15.24
CA SER A 37 10.42 2.99 -14.82
C SER A 37 9.37 2.70 -13.75
N GLY A 38 9.58 3.18 -12.53
CA GLY A 38 8.67 2.92 -11.40
C GLY A 38 8.69 1.48 -10.88
N ALA A 39 9.74 0.69 -11.18
CA ALA A 39 9.89 -0.68 -10.67
C ALA A 39 11.28 -0.85 -10.05
N TYR A 40 11.32 -1.31 -8.79
CA TYR A 40 12.55 -1.41 -7.99
C TYR A 40 12.72 -2.79 -7.36
N SER A 41 13.93 -3.33 -7.47
CA SER A 41 14.35 -4.48 -6.69
C SER A 41 14.82 -4.03 -5.31
N TYR A 42 14.22 -4.56 -4.24
CA TYR A 42 14.75 -4.41 -2.89
C TYR A 42 15.90 -5.39 -2.67
N LEU A 43 17.08 -4.86 -2.36
CA LEU A 43 18.27 -5.64 -2.06
C LEU A 43 18.23 -6.16 -0.61
N PRO A 44 19.13 -7.07 -0.17
CA PRO A 44 19.02 -7.72 1.14
C PRO A 44 18.86 -6.77 2.33
N LEU A 45 19.54 -5.62 2.35
CA LEU A 45 19.33 -4.62 3.40
C LEU A 45 17.97 -3.91 3.29
N GLY A 46 17.52 -3.59 2.07
CA GLY A 46 16.19 -3.03 1.83
C GLY A 46 15.07 -3.98 2.28
N VAL A 47 15.19 -5.26 1.97
CA VAL A 47 14.26 -6.31 2.43
C VAL A 47 14.22 -6.38 3.95
N ARG A 48 15.37 -6.30 4.63
CA ARG A 48 15.40 -6.28 6.11
C ARG A 48 14.68 -5.07 6.70
N VAL A 49 14.78 -3.90 6.07
CA VAL A 49 14.03 -2.70 6.49
C VAL A 49 12.53 -2.92 6.27
N LEU A 50 12.12 -3.39 5.10
CA LEU A 50 10.71 -3.70 4.82
C LEU A 50 10.12 -4.71 5.81
N GLN A 51 10.86 -5.76 6.17
CA GLN A 51 10.43 -6.75 7.15
C GLN A 51 10.24 -6.14 8.53
N ARG A 52 11.12 -5.22 8.97
CA ARG A 52 10.98 -4.52 10.26
C ARG A 52 9.77 -3.60 10.28
N VAL A 53 9.56 -2.82 9.22
CA VAL A 53 8.38 -1.95 9.09
C VAL A 53 7.11 -2.79 9.07
N SER A 54 7.09 -3.88 8.31
CA SER A 54 5.95 -4.80 8.24
C SER A 54 5.66 -5.46 9.59
N ALA A 55 6.68 -5.78 10.40
CA ALA A 55 6.48 -6.32 11.74
C ALA A 55 5.80 -5.31 12.68
N ILE A 56 6.23 -4.04 12.67
CA ILE A 56 5.58 -2.96 13.43
C ILE A 56 4.11 -2.84 13.01
N ILE A 57 3.85 -2.83 11.70
CA ILE A 57 2.50 -2.76 11.15
C ILE A 57 1.66 -3.94 11.67
N ARG A 58 2.14 -5.18 11.52
CA ARG A 58 1.42 -6.37 11.98
C ARG A 58 1.06 -6.32 13.45
N GLU A 59 2.03 -5.95 14.30
CA GLU A 59 1.81 -5.85 15.74
C GLU A 59 0.70 -4.85 16.11
N GLU A 60 0.68 -3.69 15.46
CA GLU A 60 -0.35 -2.68 15.72
C GLU A 60 -1.71 -3.02 15.09
N MET A 61 -1.72 -3.69 13.94
CA MET A 61 -2.97 -4.21 13.33
C MET A 61 -3.58 -5.32 14.20
N THR A 62 -2.76 -6.25 14.70
CA THR A 62 -3.20 -7.27 15.67
C THR A 62 -3.71 -6.64 16.96
N ARG A 63 -3.04 -5.60 17.47
CA ARG A 63 -3.51 -4.84 18.64
C ARG A 63 -4.88 -4.21 18.40
N ALA A 64 -5.15 -3.75 17.18
CA ALA A 64 -6.44 -3.17 16.79
C ALA A 64 -7.53 -4.22 16.47
N GLY A 65 -7.24 -5.52 16.66
CA GLY A 65 -8.20 -6.60 16.39
C GLY A 65 -8.31 -6.99 14.92
N ALA A 66 -7.44 -6.49 14.05
CA ALA A 66 -7.44 -6.83 12.63
C ALA A 66 -6.72 -8.16 12.35
N GLN A 67 -7.21 -8.90 11.37
CA GLN A 67 -6.71 -10.22 10.98
C GLN A 67 -6.02 -10.15 9.62
N GLU A 68 -4.82 -10.71 9.52
CA GLU A 68 -4.05 -10.72 8.27
C GLU A 68 -4.57 -11.82 7.33
N CYS A 69 -4.77 -11.46 6.07
CA CYS A 69 -5.08 -12.35 4.96
C CYS A 69 -4.14 -12.05 3.78
N ALA A 70 -4.16 -12.89 2.74
CA ALA A 70 -3.37 -12.68 1.54
C ALA A 70 -4.28 -12.82 0.31
N LEU A 71 -4.55 -11.69 -0.35
CA LEU A 71 -5.40 -11.63 -1.53
C LEU A 71 -4.54 -11.67 -2.81
N PRO A 72 -5.04 -12.24 -3.91
CA PRO A 72 -4.31 -12.27 -5.17
C PRO A 72 -4.10 -10.85 -5.71
N ALA A 73 -2.98 -10.60 -6.39
CA ALA A 73 -2.80 -9.38 -7.20
C ALA A 73 -3.52 -9.46 -8.55
N LEU A 74 -3.87 -10.68 -8.98
CA LEU A 74 -4.46 -10.97 -10.27
C LEU A 74 -5.98 -11.00 -10.14
N HIS A 75 -6.66 -9.98 -10.66
CA HIS A 75 -8.11 -9.83 -10.51
C HIS A 75 -8.82 -10.11 -11.84
N PRO A 76 -9.92 -10.89 -11.86
CA PRO A 76 -10.82 -10.91 -12.99
C PRO A 76 -11.43 -9.52 -13.20
N ILE A 77 -11.47 -9.01 -14.43
CA ILE A 77 -11.94 -7.63 -14.69
C ILE A 77 -13.42 -7.45 -14.31
N GLU A 78 -14.19 -8.54 -14.29
CA GLU A 78 -15.62 -8.54 -13.99
C GLU A 78 -15.91 -7.98 -12.59
N LEU A 79 -15.02 -8.18 -11.61
CA LEU A 79 -15.18 -7.60 -10.28
C LEU A 79 -15.16 -6.07 -10.32
N TRP A 80 -14.26 -5.49 -11.11
CA TRP A 80 -14.13 -4.05 -11.30
C TRP A 80 -15.26 -3.44 -12.12
N LYS A 81 -15.73 -4.18 -13.14
CA LYS A 81 -16.88 -3.77 -13.96
C LYS A 81 -18.18 -3.72 -13.15
N LYS A 82 -18.35 -4.62 -12.17
CA LYS A 82 -19.53 -4.61 -11.27
C LYS A 82 -19.65 -3.32 -10.47
N THR A 83 -18.53 -2.72 -10.06
CA THR A 83 -18.50 -1.46 -9.30
C THR A 83 -18.36 -0.23 -10.21
N GLY A 84 -18.11 -0.42 -11.51
CA GLY A 84 -17.81 0.64 -12.46
C GLY A 84 -16.44 1.30 -12.25
N ARG A 85 -15.63 0.82 -11.29
CA ARG A 85 -14.31 1.39 -10.98
C ARG A 85 -13.27 1.08 -12.04
N ASP A 86 -13.52 0.11 -12.91
CA ASP A 86 -12.68 -0.07 -14.10
C ASP A 86 -12.68 1.19 -14.98
N ALA A 87 -13.86 1.77 -15.27
CA ALA A 87 -13.94 2.99 -16.07
C ALA A 87 -13.33 4.19 -15.34
N LEU A 88 -13.60 4.34 -14.02
CA LEU A 88 -13.12 5.46 -13.21
C LEU A 88 -11.58 5.48 -13.07
N LEU A 89 -10.95 4.31 -12.92
CA LEU A 89 -9.50 4.22 -12.82
C LEU A 89 -8.78 4.40 -14.16
N GLY A 90 -9.49 4.23 -15.28
CA GLY A 90 -8.96 4.44 -16.62
C GLY A 90 -7.65 3.71 -16.86
N ASP A 91 -6.64 4.46 -17.28
CA ASP A 91 -5.30 3.96 -17.61
C ASP A 91 -4.45 3.58 -16.39
N VAL A 92 -4.81 4.04 -15.18
CA VAL A 92 -4.10 3.66 -13.95
C VAL A 92 -4.25 2.16 -13.66
N LEU A 93 -5.41 1.59 -14.04
CA LEU A 93 -5.67 0.16 -13.90
C LEU A 93 -4.99 -0.62 -15.03
N ILE A 94 -3.93 -1.35 -14.69
CA ILE A 94 -3.23 -2.23 -15.64
C ILE A 94 -4.14 -3.40 -16.01
N ARG A 95 -4.53 -3.47 -17.28
CA ARG A 95 -5.36 -4.53 -17.85
C ARG A 95 -4.58 -5.34 -18.86
N PHE A 96 -4.85 -6.64 -18.94
CA PHE A 96 -4.26 -7.51 -19.93
C PHE A 96 -5.19 -8.69 -20.23
N LYS A 97 -4.91 -9.41 -21.32
CA LYS A 97 -5.59 -10.66 -21.63
C LYS A 97 -4.67 -11.82 -21.27
N ASP A 98 -5.21 -12.80 -20.55
CA ASP A 98 -4.48 -14.04 -20.30
C ASP A 98 -4.40 -14.90 -21.57
N ARG A 99 -3.69 -16.03 -21.49
CA ARG A 99 -3.54 -16.96 -22.63
C ARG A 99 -4.88 -17.55 -23.14
N THR A 100 -5.94 -17.46 -22.36
CA THR A 100 -7.29 -17.93 -22.72
C THR A 100 -8.16 -16.80 -23.28
N GLY A 101 -7.63 -15.58 -23.39
CA GLY A 101 -8.34 -14.40 -23.88
C GLY A 101 -9.19 -13.69 -22.83
N LYS A 102 -9.15 -14.13 -21.57
CA LYS A 102 -9.89 -13.48 -20.47
C LYS A 102 -9.22 -12.18 -20.08
N GLU A 103 -10.04 -11.15 -19.87
CA GLU A 103 -9.58 -9.85 -19.40
C GLU A 103 -9.30 -9.91 -17.89
N MET A 104 -8.08 -9.55 -17.53
CA MET A 104 -7.57 -9.54 -16.17
C MET A 104 -7.04 -8.14 -15.84
N ALA A 105 -6.93 -7.85 -14.56
CA ALA A 105 -6.26 -6.66 -14.06
C ALA A 105 -5.22 -7.02 -12.98
N LEU A 106 -4.17 -6.20 -12.88
CA LEU A 106 -3.31 -6.19 -11.70
C LEU A 106 -3.90 -5.21 -10.68
N GLY A 107 -4.09 -5.66 -9.44
CA GLY A 107 -4.77 -4.91 -8.38
C GLY A 107 -4.05 -3.63 -7.96
N PRO A 108 -4.63 -2.43 -8.19
CA PRO A 108 -4.15 -1.18 -7.60
C PRO A 108 -4.59 -0.99 -6.13
N THR A 109 -5.61 -1.74 -5.73
CA THR A 109 -6.26 -1.85 -4.41
C THR A 109 -7.24 -3.06 -4.45
N HIS A 110 -7.91 -3.37 -3.35
CA HIS A 110 -8.64 -4.63 -3.13
C HIS A 110 -10.06 -4.49 -2.59
N GLU A 111 -10.74 -3.33 -2.69
CA GLU A 111 -12.13 -3.20 -2.20
C GLU A 111 -13.06 -4.25 -2.82
N GLU A 112 -13.04 -4.43 -4.15
CA GLU A 112 -13.89 -5.41 -4.84
C GLU A 112 -13.60 -6.84 -4.39
N VAL A 113 -12.32 -7.17 -4.23
CA VAL A 113 -11.86 -8.53 -3.91
C VAL A 113 -12.23 -8.88 -2.47
N ILE A 114 -12.03 -7.95 -1.54
CA ILE A 114 -12.36 -8.20 -0.13
C ILE A 114 -13.87 -8.22 0.07
N THR A 115 -14.64 -7.39 -0.65
CA THR A 115 -16.11 -7.41 -0.61
C THR A 115 -16.67 -8.71 -1.16
N ASP A 116 -16.11 -9.24 -2.24
CA ASP A 116 -16.49 -10.56 -2.78
C ASP A 116 -16.20 -11.68 -1.75
N LEU A 117 -15.04 -11.64 -1.09
CA LEU A 117 -14.66 -12.61 -0.06
C LEU A 117 -15.59 -12.60 1.16
N VAL A 118 -15.93 -11.41 1.69
CA VAL A 118 -16.74 -11.33 2.91
C VAL A 118 -18.20 -11.67 2.70
N THR A 119 -18.64 -11.96 1.47
CA THR A 119 -19.97 -12.54 1.23
C THR A 119 -20.17 -13.87 1.95
N GLU A 120 -19.09 -14.54 2.38
CA GLU A 120 -19.12 -15.72 3.26
C GLU A 120 -19.66 -15.43 4.67
N ILE A 121 -19.70 -14.16 5.11
CA ILE A 121 -20.33 -13.75 6.37
C ILE A 121 -21.84 -13.79 6.21
N LYS A 122 -22.51 -14.64 7.01
CA LYS A 122 -23.98 -14.84 6.93
C LYS A 122 -24.73 -14.29 8.13
N SER A 123 -24.05 -13.76 9.15
CA SER A 123 -24.68 -13.26 10.37
C SER A 123 -23.99 -12.01 10.91
N HIS A 124 -24.80 -11.06 11.40
CA HIS A 124 -24.32 -9.86 12.12
C HIS A 124 -23.46 -10.20 13.34
N ARG A 125 -23.60 -11.41 13.92
CA ARG A 125 -22.79 -11.87 15.06
C ARG A 125 -21.31 -12.09 14.73
N GLN A 126 -20.98 -12.16 13.45
CA GLN A 126 -19.60 -12.26 12.96
C GLN A 126 -18.96 -10.89 12.76
N LEU A 127 -19.69 -9.80 13.03
CA LEU A 127 -19.23 -8.42 12.92
C LEU A 127 -19.10 -7.79 14.33
N PRO A 128 -18.16 -6.86 14.54
CA PRO A 128 -17.28 -6.24 13.55
C PRO A 128 -16.14 -7.17 13.11
N LEU A 129 -15.70 -7.00 11.85
CA LEU A 129 -14.56 -7.71 11.29
C LEU A 129 -13.61 -6.73 10.62
N ILE A 130 -12.31 -6.83 10.90
CA ILE A 130 -11.28 -6.08 10.18
C ILE A 130 -10.30 -7.06 9.57
N LEU A 131 -10.23 -7.09 8.24
CA LEU A 131 -9.27 -7.89 7.48
C LEU A 131 -8.24 -6.97 6.84
N TYR A 132 -6.97 -7.37 6.84
CA TYR A 132 -5.92 -6.60 6.18
C TYR A 132 -4.93 -7.51 5.48
N GLN A 133 -4.11 -6.94 4.60
CA GLN A 133 -2.98 -7.63 3.99
C GLN A 133 -1.79 -6.68 3.85
N ILE A 134 -0.59 -7.25 3.67
CA ILE A 134 0.61 -6.51 3.26
C ILE A 134 1.06 -7.11 1.93
N GLN A 135 0.74 -6.43 0.82
CA GLN A 135 0.80 -7.03 -0.51
C GLN A 135 1.15 -6.00 -1.59
N THR A 136 1.82 -6.46 -2.65
CA THR A 136 2.28 -5.64 -3.79
C THR A 136 1.14 -5.17 -4.69
N LYS A 137 1.03 -3.86 -4.86
CA LYS A 137 0.05 -3.18 -5.69
C LYS A 137 0.67 -2.68 -6.98
N PHE A 138 -0.19 -2.51 -7.98
CA PHE A 138 0.21 -2.06 -9.32
C PHE A 138 -0.66 -0.88 -9.75
N ARG A 139 -0.04 0.25 -10.09
CA ARG A 139 -0.70 1.43 -10.65
C ARG A 139 0.12 1.91 -11.83
N ASP A 140 -0.47 2.09 -13.01
CA ASP A 140 0.28 2.57 -14.17
C ASP A 140 0.54 4.08 -14.09
N GLU A 141 1.39 4.46 -13.13
CA GLU A 141 1.74 5.84 -12.86
C GLU A 141 2.41 6.47 -14.09
N PRO A 142 1.81 7.50 -14.74
CA PRO A 142 2.37 8.10 -15.95
C PRO A 142 3.73 8.74 -15.71
N ARG A 143 4.02 9.23 -14.50
CA ARG A 143 5.29 9.88 -14.16
C ARG A 143 5.86 9.38 -12.83
N PRO A 144 6.46 8.18 -12.79
CA PRO A 144 7.12 7.68 -11.59
C PRO A 144 8.30 8.58 -11.21
N ARG A 145 8.38 9.00 -9.95
CA ARG A 145 9.40 9.94 -9.44
C ARG A 145 9.71 9.69 -7.97
N GLY A 146 10.80 10.25 -7.47
CA GLY A 146 11.18 10.15 -6.06
C GLY A 146 11.56 8.75 -5.57
N GLY A 147 11.95 7.84 -6.48
CA GLY A 147 12.34 6.49 -6.11
C GLY A 147 11.14 5.61 -5.76
N VAL A 148 11.13 5.07 -4.55
CA VAL A 148 10.03 4.24 -4.03
C VAL A 148 8.82 5.05 -3.53
N ILE A 149 8.92 6.38 -3.50
CA ILE A 149 7.83 7.27 -3.06
C ILE A 149 6.67 7.22 -4.06
N ARG A 150 6.95 7.38 -5.36
CA ARG A 150 5.94 7.33 -6.43
C ARG A 150 6.39 6.39 -7.54
N SER A 151 5.85 5.18 -7.51
CA SER A 151 6.25 4.06 -8.36
C SER A 151 5.05 3.30 -8.92
N LYS A 152 5.28 2.43 -9.90
CA LYS A 152 4.23 1.62 -10.53
C LYS A 152 3.93 0.34 -9.75
N GLU A 153 4.96 -0.23 -9.15
CA GLU A 153 4.89 -1.42 -8.31
C GLU A 153 5.39 -1.06 -6.90
N PHE A 154 4.53 -1.21 -5.90
CA PHE A 154 4.84 -0.83 -4.52
C PHE A 154 4.15 -1.73 -3.50
N LEU A 155 4.74 -1.84 -2.31
CA LEU A 155 4.16 -2.59 -1.20
C LEU A 155 3.16 -1.71 -0.45
N MET A 156 1.97 -2.24 -0.20
CA MET A 156 0.95 -1.54 0.58
C MET A 156 0.42 -2.46 1.68
N LYS A 157 0.15 -1.87 2.84
CA LYS A 157 -0.80 -2.43 3.80
C LYS A 157 -2.16 -1.79 3.55
N ASP A 158 -3.14 -2.60 3.21
CA ASP A 158 -4.54 -2.23 3.01
C ASP A 158 -5.41 -3.02 3.97
N ALA A 159 -6.36 -2.34 4.61
CA ALA A 159 -7.24 -2.90 5.63
C ALA A 159 -8.69 -2.49 5.37
N TYR A 160 -9.61 -3.41 5.63
CA TYR A 160 -11.02 -3.31 5.29
C TYR A 160 -11.84 -3.75 6.50
N SER A 161 -12.67 -2.84 7.03
CA SER A 161 -13.59 -3.13 8.13
C SER A 161 -15.02 -3.36 7.62
N PHE A 162 -15.71 -4.28 8.26
CA PHE A 162 -17.10 -4.62 8.00
C PHE A 162 -17.88 -4.54 9.30
N ASP A 163 -18.94 -3.73 9.29
CA ASP A 163 -19.68 -3.33 10.47
C ASP A 163 -21.19 -3.40 10.19
N VAL A 164 -21.99 -3.61 11.24
CA VAL A 164 -23.46 -3.71 11.13
C VAL A 164 -24.10 -2.36 10.85
N ASP A 165 -23.53 -1.30 11.41
CA ASP A 165 -24.06 0.06 11.39
C ASP A 165 -22.94 1.10 11.43
N GLU A 166 -23.32 2.37 11.26
CA GLU A 166 -22.38 3.51 11.26
C GLU A 166 -21.65 3.67 12.60
N ALA A 167 -22.27 3.30 13.72
CA ALA A 167 -21.63 3.35 15.02
C ALA A 167 -20.50 2.31 15.14
N GLY A 168 -20.69 1.12 14.55
CA GLY A 168 -19.64 0.12 14.35
C GLY A 168 -18.51 0.66 13.48
N LEU A 169 -18.87 1.19 12.31
CA LEU A 169 -17.90 1.80 11.39
C LEU A 169 -17.06 2.88 12.08
N ALA A 170 -17.68 3.76 12.87
CA ALA A 170 -16.97 4.80 13.61
C ALA A 170 -15.96 4.23 14.62
N ARG A 171 -16.29 3.12 15.29
CA ARG A 171 -15.35 2.42 16.19
C ARG A 171 -14.21 1.77 15.42
N SER A 172 -14.49 1.09 14.31
CA SER A 172 -13.47 0.49 13.44
C SER A 172 -12.55 1.55 12.86
N TYR A 173 -13.09 2.68 12.41
CA TYR A 173 -12.34 3.82 11.90
C TYR A 173 -11.40 4.39 12.97
N GLN A 174 -11.91 4.66 14.17
CA GLN A 174 -11.10 5.16 15.29
C GLN A 174 -9.98 4.17 15.66
N ALA A 175 -10.27 2.87 15.68
CA ALA A 175 -9.26 1.84 15.94
C ALA A 175 -8.12 1.87 14.91
N MET A 176 -8.45 2.07 13.62
CA MET A 176 -7.45 2.20 12.55
C MET A 176 -6.66 3.52 12.66
N TYR A 177 -7.34 4.62 12.96
CA TYR A 177 -6.70 5.93 13.15
C TYR A 177 -5.63 5.86 14.24
N GLU A 178 -5.97 5.30 15.41
CA GLU A 178 -5.02 5.16 16.52
C GLU A 178 -3.91 4.15 16.21
N ALA A 179 -4.23 3.06 15.49
CA ALA A 179 -3.22 2.11 15.05
C ALA A 179 -2.19 2.79 14.14
N TYR A 180 -2.63 3.65 13.22
CA TYR A 180 -1.75 4.36 12.30
C TYR A 180 -0.86 5.36 13.05
N GLN A 181 -1.41 6.12 14.00
CA GLN A 181 -0.61 7.00 14.86
C GLN A 181 0.50 6.23 15.59
N ARG A 182 0.19 5.05 16.15
CA ARG A 182 1.20 4.20 16.80
C ARG A 182 2.22 3.65 15.81
N ILE A 183 1.80 3.20 14.63
CA ILE A 183 2.70 2.68 13.59
C ILE A 183 3.72 3.76 13.20
N PHE A 184 3.28 4.97 12.88
CA PHE A 184 4.17 6.05 12.47
C PHE A 184 5.11 6.47 13.61
N ALA A 185 4.59 6.62 14.83
CA ALA A 185 5.42 6.92 16.00
C ALA A 185 6.50 5.85 16.26
N ARG A 186 6.15 4.56 16.14
CA ARG A 186 7.10 3.43 16.29
C ARG A 186 8.12 3.36 15.15
N CYS A 187 7.79 3.87 13.97
CA CYS A 187 8.71 4.06 12.86
C CYS A 187 9.58 5.33 13.02
N GLY A 188 9.38 6.12 14.08
CA GLY A 188 10.11 7.37 14.32
C GLY A 188 9.70 8.52 13.39
N LEU A 189 8.48 8.47 12.85
CA LEU A 189 7.94 9.49 11.95
C LEU A 189 6.96 10.40 12.70
N SER A 190 7.14 11.71 12.53
CA SER A 190 6.15 12.71 12.89
C SER A 190 5.21 12.91 11.71
N VAL A 191 3.91 12.67 11.93
CA VAL A 191 2.87 12.78 10.90
C VAL A 191 1.75 13.70 11.36
N LEU A 192 1.13 14.38 10.40
CA LEU A 192 -0.08 15.16 10.56
C LEU A 192 -1.25 14.38 9.99
N ALA A 193 -2.35 14.28 10.72
CA ALA A 193 -3.59 13.76 10.18
C ALA A 193 -4.38 14.91 9.56
N CYS A 194 -4.56 14.88 8.25
CA CYS A 194 -5.26 15.90 7.46
C CYS A 194 -6.57 15.32 6.96
N GLU A 195 -7.65 16.10 7.01
CA GLU A 195 -8.89 15.74 6.29
C GLU A 195 -8.60 15.68 4.79
N ALA A 196 -9.10 14.64 4.13
CA ALA A 196 -8.80 14.37 2.73
C ALA A 196 -10.07 14.10 1.91
N ASP A 197 -9.95 14.26 0.60
CA ASP A 197 -10.99 13.81 -0.31
C ASP A 197 -11.02 12.27 -0.37
N SER A 198 -12.22 11.69 -0.44
CA SER A 198 -12.36 10.23 -0.56
C SER A 198 -12.09 9.74 -1.99
N GLY A 199 -12.08 10.65 -2.97
CA GLY A 199 -11.70 10.40 -4.35
C GLY A 199 -12.43 9.21 -4.97
N VAL A 200 -11.69 8.41 -5.75
CA VAL A 200 -12.21 7.22 -6.45
C VAL A 200 -12.52 6.03 -5.52
N MET A 201 -12.22 6.14 -4.22
CA MET A 201 -12.59 5.13 -3.23
C MET A 201 -14.03 5.32 -2.74
N GLY A 202 -14.56 6.56 -2.82
CA GLY A 202 -15.85 6.92 -2.25
C GLY A 202 -15.84 6.98 -0.72
N GLY A 203 -16.88 7.57 -0.14
CA GLY A 203 -16.99 7.76 1.32
C GLY A 203 -17.24 9.21 1.71
N SER A 204 -17.48 9.45 3.00
CA SER A 204 -17.77 10.77 3.58
C SER A 204 -16.71 11.28 4.55
N VAL A 205 -15.89 10.38 5.11
CA VAL A 205 -14.83 10.71 6.06
C VAL A 205 -13.53 10.04 5.60
N SER A 206 -12.50 10.84 5.40
CA SER A 206 -11.16 10.38 5.02
C SER A 206 -10.12 11.23 5.74
N HIS A 207 -9.07 10.58 6.25
CA HIS A 207 -7.90 11.24 6.80
C HIS A 207 -6.64 10.66 6.16
N GLU A 208 -5.77 11.56 5.70
CA GLU A 208 -4.44 11.22 5.25
C GLU A 208 -3.40 11.53 6.32
N PHE A 209 -2.49 10.59 6.56
CA PHE A 209 -1.37 10.78 7.47
C PHE A 209 -0.15 11.25 6.68
N MET A 210 0.13 12.54 6.76
CA MET A 210 1.17 13.24 6.00
C MET A 210 2.45 13.37 6.83
N ALA A 211 3.58 12.89 6.30
CA ALA A 211 4.90 13.13 6.87
C ALA A 211 5.49 14.42 6.24
N PRO A 212 5.66 15.52 6.99
CA PRO A 212 6.12 16.78 6.42
C PRO A 212 7.52 16.64 5.80
N ALA A 213 7.65 17.05 4.53
CA ALA A 213 8.91 17.03 3.80
C ALA A 213 8.91 18.07 2.68
N ASP A 214 10.05 18.71 2.42
CA ASP A 214 10.20 19.72 1.35
C ASP A 214 9.92 19.15 -0.05
N ILE A 215 10.08 17.83 -0.23
CA ILE A 215 9.80 17.11 -1.47
C ILE A 215 8.37 16.57 -1.55
N GLY A 216 7.51 16.91 -0.58
CA GLY A 216 6.13 16.46 -0.52
C GLY A 216 5.34 16.84 -1.78
N GLU A 217 4.47 15.95 -2.24
CA GLU A 217 3.65 16.18 -3.42
C GLU A 217 2.32 16.88 -3.09
N ASP A 218 1.93 16.86 -1.82
CA ASP A 218 0.70 17.42 -1.30
C ASP A 218 0.97 18.72 -0.53
N THR A 219 0.04 19.67 -0.68
CA THR A 219 0.02 20.91 0.11
C THR A 219 -1.07 20.80 1.17
N ALA A 220 -0.67 20.93 2.43
CA ALA A 220 -1.60 20.98 3.57
C ALA A 220 -2.42 22.28 3.60
#